data_AF-A0A4U5PIM5-F1
#
_entry.id   AF-A0A4U5PIM5-F1
#
_cell.length_a   1.000
_cell.length_b   1.000
_cell.length_c   1.000
_cell.angle_alpha   90.00
_cell.angle_beta   90.00
_cell.angle_gamma   90.00
#
_symmetry.space_group_name_H-M   'P 1'
#
loop_
_entity.id
_entity.type
_entity.pdbx_description
1 polymer ?
#
loop_
_entity_poly.entity_id
_entity_poly.type
_entity_poly.pdbx_seq_one_letter_code
_entity_poly.pdbx_strand_id
1 'polypeptide(L)'
;MPTSESTTEIMAENATISAEVEKKKMPISPQIEPCREFNAGGMPAMNEFASPGYPDRYRPGLDCVRVIYAPPNYDVIIHFNERFQIETSYELTLPSAFSRHDVSRCPNDFLEVRDGRYGFSPLIGRFCGMTLPEFEVRATSGYVYLRFHSDYLLEYVGFHAEYEFVRSDLALKQEPGWFLLYVRFT
;
A
#
# COMPACT_ATOMS: atom_id res chain seq x y z
N MET A 1 52.27 -36.46 14.36
CA MET A 1 51.34 -36.80 15.46
C MET A 1 50.43 -35.60 15.63
N PRO A 2 49.12 -35.69 15.41
CA PRO A 2 48.23 -34.57 15.63
C PRO A 2 48.05 -34.38 17.15
N THR A 3 48.14 -33.15 17.62
CA THR A 3 47.87 -32.76 19.00
C THR A 3 46.39 -32.98 19.28
N SER A 4 46.05 -33.86 20.23
CA SER A 4 44.68 -34.02 20.70
C SER A 4 44.32 -32.80 21.54
N GLU A 5 43.64 -31.82 20.94
CA GLU A 5 43.01 -30.75 21.71
C GLU A 5 42.04 -31.37 22.71
N SER A 6 42.15 -30.94 23.97
CA SER A 6 41.35 -31.51 25.04
C SER A 6 39.89 -31.19 24.79
N THR A 7 39.01 -32.18 24.91
CA THR A 7 37.54 -31.99 24.83
C THR A 7 37.04 -30.86 25.74
N THR A 8 37.74 -30.55 26.83
CA THR A 8 37.42 -29.44 27.73
C THR A 8 37.71 -28.06 27.13
N GLU A 9 38.74 -27.93 26.29
CA GLU A 9 39.12 -26.67 25.63
C GLU A 9 38.12 -26.32 24.53
N ILE A 10 37.70 -27.32 23.73
CA ILE A 10 36.67 -27.16 22.69
C ILE A 10 35.33 -26.73 23.30
N MET A 11 34.96 -27.27 24.46
CA MET A 11 33.71 -26.90 25.15
C MET A 11 33.77 -25.47 25.73
N ALA A 12 34.94 -25.05 26.22
CA ALA A 12 35.15 -23.68 26.71
C ALA A 12 35.15 -22.65 25.56
N GLU A 13 35.74 -23.00 24.42
CA GLU A 13 35.74 -22.17 23.22
C GLU A 13 34.34 -22.02 22.63
N ASN A 14 33.58 -23.12 22.49
CA ASN A 14 32.19 -23.09 22.04
C ASN A 14 31.27 -22.28 22.97
N ALA A 15 31.49 -22.34 24.29
CA ALA A 15 30.73 -21.53 25.25
C ALA A 15 31.05 -20.03 25.11
N THR A 16 32.32 -19.70 24.85
CA THR A 16 32.78 -18.33 24.65
C THR A 16 32.24 -17.75 23.33
N ILE A 17 32.27 -18.53 22.24
CA ILE A 17 31.66 -18.16 20.96
C ILE A 17 30.15 -17.95 21.12
N SER A 18 29.46 -18.83 21.85
CA SER A 18 28.02 -18.70 22.09
C SER A 18 27.67 -17.43 22.86
N ALA A 19 28.46 -17.08 23.89
CA ALA A 19 28.30 -15.85 24.64
C ALA A 19 28.63 -14.60 23.81
N GLU A 20 29.61 -14.67 22.91
CA GLU A 20 29.96 -13.59 21.98
C GLU A 20 28.85 -13.37 20.92
N VAL A 21 28.23 -14.46 20.43
CA VAL A 21 27.07 -14.43 19.54
C VAL A 21 25.85 -13.81 20.23
N GLU A 22 25.63 -14.12 21.51
CA GLU A 22 24.54 -13.55 22.30
C GLU A 22 24.75 -12.06 22.60
N LYS A 23 25.99 -11.63 22.86
CA LYS A 23 26.36 -10.21 23.01
C LYS A 23 26.32 -9.41 21.70
N LYS A 24 26.50 -10.08 20.56
CA LYS A 24 26.33 -9.50 19.21
C LYS A 24 24.90 -9.50 18.72
N LYS A 25 23.95 -10.07 19.48
CA LYS A 25 22.54 -9.87 19.23
C LYS A 25 22.25 -8.40 19.50
N MET A 26 22.27 -7.59 18.44
CA MET A 26 21.82 -6.20 18.47
C MET A 26 20.54 -6.16 19.30
N PRO A 27 20.42 -5.24 20.28
CA PRO A 27 19.18 -5.10 21.02
C PRO A 27 18.10 -4.96 19.95
N ILE A 28 17.09 -5.84 20.03
CA ILE A 28 15.87 -5.68 19.26
C ILE A 28 15.34 -4.32 19.72
N SER A 29 15.68 -3.28 18.97
CA SER A 29 15.04 -1.97 19.05
C SER A 29 13.55 -2.28 19.12
N PRO A 30 12.78 -1.70 20.05
CA PRO A 30 11.33 -1.93 20.10
C PRO A 30 10.82 -1.66 18.70
N GLN A 31 10.42 -2.74 18.02
CA GLN A 31 10.23 -2.75 16.58
C GLN A 31 9.20 -1.66 16.27
N ILE A 32 9.62 -0.60 15.60
CA ILE A 32 8.69 0.33 14.96
C ILE A 32 7.98 -0.53 13.93
N GLU A 33 6.78 -0.98 14.27
CA GLU A 33 5.97 -1.83 13.40
C GLU A 33 5.77 -1.08 12.07
N PRO A 34 6.32 -1.60 10.96
CA PRO A 34 6.54 -0.82 9.75
C PRO A 34 5.23 -0.39 9.07
N CYS A 35 4.13 -1.09 9.36
CA CYS A 35 2.80 -0.77 8.87
C CYS A 35 1.97 0.05 9.88
N ARG A 36 2.50 0.41 11.05
CA ARG A 36 1.72 1.05 12.12
C ARG A 36 1.04 2.32 11.67
N GLU A 37 1.77 3.19 10.97
CA GLU A 37 1.24 4.46 10.45
C GLU A 37 0.14 4.21 9.42
N PHE A 38 0.38 3.30 8.46
CA PHE A 38 -0.62 2.93 7.47
C PHE A 38 -1.88 2.35 8.10
N ASN A 39 -1.73 1.46 9.09
CA ASN A 39 -2.85 0.78 9.75
C ASN A 39 -3.64 1.71 10.66
N ALA A 40 -2.96 2.62 11.38
CA ALA A 40 -3.59 3.64 12.21
C ALA A 40 -4.32 4.69 11.37
N GLY A 41 -3.83 4.93 10.15
CA GLY A 41 -4.26 5.98 9.27
C GLY A 41 -3.54 7.29 9.50
N GLY A 42 -3.94 8.31 8.75
CA GLY A 42 -3.35 9.64 8.89
C GLY A 42 -3.74 10.33 10.20
N MET A 43 -3.51 11.64 10.26
CA MET A 43 -3.68 12.41 11.48
C MET A 43 -5.08 12.22 12.08
N PRO A 44 -5.23 12.07 13.42
CA PRO A 44 -6.52 11.87 14.09
C PRO A 44 -7.44 13.09 14.00
N ALA A 45 -7.98 13.35 12.81
CA ALA A 45 -8.94 14.41 12.44
C ALA A 45 -9.11 14.49 10.91
N MET A 46 -8.18 13.93 10.14
CA MET A 46 -8.14 14.03 8.69
C MET A 46 -8.49 12.66 8.10
N ASN A 47 -9.46 12.62 7.19
CA ASN A 47 -9.80 11.42 6.45
C ASN A 47 -8.72 11.18 5.39
N GLU A 48 -7.55 10.72 5.84
CA GLU A 48 -6.38 10.57 4.99
C GLU A 48 -5.64 9.26 5.25
N PHE A 49 -4.79 8.90 4.29
CA PHE A 49 -3.88 7.77 4.38
C PHE A 49 -2.70 7.97 3.43
N ALA A 50 -1.55 7.44 3.83
CA ALA A 50 -0.33 7.54 3.05
C ALA A 50 0.48 6.26 3.18
N SER A 51 1.38 6.00 2.23
CA SER A 51 2.37 4.94 2.35
C SER A 51 3.19 5.11 3.64
N PRO A 52 3.60 4.03 4.33
CA PRO A 52 4.45 4.13 5.52
C PRO A 52 5.71 4.97 5.28
N GLY A 53 5.98 5.94 6.17
CA GLY A 53 7.14 6.84 6.05
C GLY A 53 6.96 8.04 5.11
N TYR A 54 5.80 8.23 4.47
CA TYR A 54 5.53 9.43 3.67
C TYR A 54 5.71 10.71 4.51
N PRO A 55 6.36 11.80 4.01
CA PRO A 55 6.74 12.08 2.62
C PRO A 55 8.12 11.57 2.19
N ASP A 56 8.80 10.79 3.04
CA ASP A 56 10.01 10.08 2.67
C ASP A 56 9.67 8.83 1.84
N ARG A 57 10.70 8.13 1.37
CA ARG A 57 10.51 6.89 0.62
C ARG A 57 9.97 5.78 1.52
N TYR A 58 9.06 4.97 0.98
CA TYR A 58 8.61 3.78 1.69
C TYR A 58 9.77 2.78 1.86
N ARG A 59 9.64 1.86 2.81
CA ARG A 59 10.65 0.80 3.05
C ARG A 59 10.42 -0.39 2.10
N PRO A 60 11.47 -1.19 1.83
CA PRO A 60 11.30 -2.46 1.15
C PRO A 60 10.53 -3.48 1.99
N GLY A 61 9.90 -4.44 1.31
CA GLY A 61 9.32 -5.66 1.89
C GLY A 61 8.08 -5.40 2.74
N LEU A 62 7.28 -4.39 2.41
CA LEU A 62 6.05 -4.06 3.12
C LEU A 62 4.89 -4.93 2.61
N ASP A 63 3.99 -5.29 3.53
CA ASP A 63 2.68 -5.85 3.21
C ASP A 63 1.67 -5.35 4.26
N CYS A 64 1.19 -4.13 4.05
CA CYS A 64 0.36 -3.40 5.00
C CYS A 64 -1.11 -3.41 4.57
N VAL A 65 -2.02 -3.62 5.52
CA VAL A 65 -3.47 -3.70 5.23
C VAL A 65 -4.25 -2.77 6.15
N ARG A 66 -5.12 -1.95 5.54
CA ARG A 66 -6.04 -1.05 6.24
C ARG A 66 -7.44 -1.23 5.70
N VAL A 67 -8.44 -1.19 6.59
CA VAL A 67 -9.84 -1.13 6.20
C VAL A 67 -10.45 0.20 6.64
N ILE A 68 -11.04 0.93 5.70
CA ILE A 68 -11.85 2.12 5.97
C ILE A 68 -13.32 1.68 6.02
N TYR A 69 -14.08 2.17 7.00
CA TYR A 69 -15.51 1.92 7.10
C TYR A 69 -16.28 3.26 7.06
N ALA A 70 -17.31 3.32 6.23
CA ALA A 70 -18.19 4.47 6.14
C ALA A 70 -19.41 4.30 7.07
N PRO A 71 -20.09 5.39 7.44
CA PRO A 71 -21.42 5.32 8.01
C PRO A 71 -22.41 4.60 7.06
N PRO A 72 -23.54 4.08 7.56
CA PRO A 72 -24.56 3.48 6.71
C PRO A 72 -25.08 4.45 5.63
N ASN A 73 -25.25 3.95 4.40
CA ASN A 73 -25.70 4.71 3.21
C ASN A 73 -24.70 5.76 2.70
N TYR A 74 -23.40 5.54 2.94
CA TYR A 74 -22.33 6.35 2.38
C TYR A 74 -21.39 5.46 1.57
N ASP A 75 -20.97 6.01 0.43
CA ASP A 75 -19.87 5.52 -0.37
C ASP A 75 -18.57 6.16 0.11
N VAL A 76 -17.45 5.52 -0.17
CA VAL A 76 -16.11 6.08 0.08
C VAL A 76 -15.49 6.47 -1.25
N ILE A 77 -15.14 7.75 -1.39
CA ILE A 77 -14.40 8.27 -2.55
C ILE A 77 -12.98 8.58 -2.10
N ILE A 78 -11.99 8.12 -2.86
CA ILE A 78 -10.56 8.32 -2.59
C ILE A 78 -9.98 9.28 -3.63
N HIS A 79 -9.29 10.30 -3.13
CA HIS A 79 -8.61 11.34 -3.90
C HIS A 79 -7.10 11.22 -3.65
N PHE A 80 -6.33 10.98 -4.71
CA PHE A 80 -4.87 10.97 -4.61
C PHE A 80 -4.32 12.37 -4.83
N ASN A 81 -3.37 12.78 -3.99
CA ASN A 81 -2.73 14.08 -4.09
C ASN A 81 -1.67 14.06 -5.21
N GLU A 82 -1.13 15.23 -5.60
CA GLU A 82 -0.25 15.38 -6.78
C GLU A 82 1.05 14.55 -6.76
N ARG A 83 1.43 13.98 -5.62
CA ARG A 83 2.66 13.18 -5.47
C ARG A 83 2.35 11.70 -5.31
N PHE A 84 2.39 10.98 -6.44
CA PHE A 84 2.20 9.53 -6.51
C PHE A 84 3.36 8.90 -7.26
N GLN A 85 4.16 8.10 -6.54
CA GLN A 85 5.36 7.44 -7.08
C GLN A 85 5.51 6.09 -6.38
N ILE A 86 5.09 5.03 -7.05
CA ILE A 86 5.25 3.64 -6.60
C ILE A 86 5.93 2.89 -7.74
N GLU A 87 6.86 1.99 -7.44
CA GLU A 87 7.49 1.18 -8.49
C GLU A 87 6.44 0.39 -9.28
N THR A 88 6.60 0.30 -10.60
CA THR A 88 5.73 -0.55 -11.44
C THR A 88 6.47 -1.80 -11.88
N SER A 89 7.26 -1.71 -12.95
CA SER A 89 8.13 -2.76 -13.43
C SER A 89 9.42 -2.14 -13.94
N TYR A 90 10.48 -2.94 -14.00
CA TYR A 90 11.78 -2.57 -14.57
C TYR A 90 11.72 -2.19 -16.06
N GLU A 91 10.56 -2.33 -16.72
CA GLU A 91 10.33 -2.08 -18.14
C GLU A 91 9.88 -0.64 -18.45
N LEU A 92 10.33 0.34 -17.66
CA LEU A 92 10.12 1.77 -17.91
C LEU A 92 11.25 2.47 -18.68
N THR A 93 12.28 1.76 -19.14
CA THR A 93 13.29 2.35 -20.06
C THR A 93 12.84 2.41 -21.52
N LEU A 94 11.65 1.89 -21.86
CA LEU A 94 11.09 2.05 -23.20
C LEU A 94 9.82 2.92 -23.14
N PRO A 95 9.73 4.00 -23.93
CA PRO A 95 8.57 4.89 -23.91
C PRO A 95 7.35 4.11 -24.42
N SER A 96 6.49 3.68 -23.50
CA SER A 96 5.25 2.97 -23.82
C SER A 96 4.21 3.97 -24.35
N ALA A 97 4.39 4.40 -25.60
CA ALA A 97 3.38 5.12 -26.37
C ALA A 97 2.13 4.26 -26.71
N PHE A 98 2.02 3.06 -26.13
CA PHE A 98 1.07 2.04 -26.57
C PHE A 98 0.43 1.18 -25.46
N SER A 99 0.32 1.67 -24.23
CA SER A 99 -0.52 1.00 -23.22
C SER A 99 -1.64 1.90 -22.73
N ARG A 100 -2.62 2.17 -23.61
CA ARG A 100 -3.87 2.85 -23.25
C ARG A 100 -4.91 1.90 -22.65
N HIS A 101 -4.58 0.64 -22.37
CA HIS A 101 -5.54 -0.35 -21.86
C HIS A 101 -4.95 -1.58 -21.17
N ASP A 102 -3.62 -1.72 -20.99
CA ASP A 102 -3.11 -2.77 -20.10
C ASP A 102 -3.05 -2.22 -18.69
N VAL A 103 -4.08 -2.57 -17.92
CA VAL A 103 -4.15 -2.39 -16.47
C VAL A 103 -2.79 -2.78 -15.90
N SER A 104 -2.04 -1.78 -15.43
CA SER A 104 -0.76 -1.99 -14.77
C SER A 104 -0.94 -3.09 -13.72
N ARG A 105 -0.42 -4.29 -13.99
CA ARG A 105 -0.49 -5.40 -13.03
C ARG A 105 0.38 -5.11 -11.80
N CYS A 106 1.10 -3.98 -11.79
CA CYS A 106 1.96 -3.48 -10.72
C CYS A 106 2.71 -4.62 -10.05
N PRO A 107 3.52 -5.38 -10.81
CA PRO A 107 4.05 -6.66 -10.38
C PRO A 107 5.00 -6.54 -9.18
N ASN A 108 5.69 -5.40 -9.06
CA ASN A 108 6.65 -5.12 -8.00
C ASN A 108 5.89 -4.48 -6.83
N ASP A 109 5.78 -3.15 -6.82
CA ASP A 109 5.10 -2.42 -5.76
C ASP A 109 3.69 -2.00 -6.16
N PHE A 110 2.78 -1.91 -5.20
CA PHE A 110 1.40 -1.50 -5.48
C PHE A 110 0.60 -1.04 -4.28
N LEU A 111 -0.37 -0.17 -4.55
CA LEU A 111 -1.56 0.01 -3.73
C LEU A 111 -2.74 -0.72 -4.38
N GLU A 112 -3.29 -1.72 -3.70
CA GLU A 112 -4.52 -2.41 -4.08
C GLU A 112 -5.71 -1.83 -3.31
N VAL A 113 -6.78 -1.51 -4.03
CA VAL A 113 -8.02 -0.95 -3.48
C VAL A 113 -9.19 -1.85 -3.88
N ARG A 114 -10.00 -2.26 -2.89
CA ARG A 114 -11.15 -3.16 -3.10
C ARG A 114 -12.42 -2.61 -2.47
N ASP A 115 -13.55 -2.84 -3.13
CA ASP A 115 -14.89 -2.46 -2.66
C ASP A 115 -15.41 -3.53 -1.68
N GLY A 116 -15.06 -3.37 -0.40
CA GLY A 116 -15.47 -4.27 0.67
C GLY A 116 -14.45 -4.39 1.79
N ARG A 117 -14.75 -5.25 2.77
CA ARG A 117 -13.97 -5.40 4.00
C ARG A 117 -12.78 -6.36 3.88
N TYR A 118 -12.69 -7.17 2.84
CA TYR A 118 -11.79 -8.31 2.79
C TYR A 118 -10.87 -8.31 1.56
N GLY A 119 -9.75 -9.01 1.64
CA GLY A 119 -8.82 -9.16 0.51
C GLY A 119 -9.39 -9.91 -0.71
N PHE A 120 -10.56 -10.54 -0.58
CA PHE A 120 -11.30 -11.17 -1.68
C PHE A 120 -12.47 -10.32 -2.17
N SER A 121 -12.67 -9.12 -1.62
CA SER A 121 -13.69 -8.18 -2.10
C SER A 121 -13.42 -7.74 -3.54
N PRO A 122 -14.44 -7.33 -4.30
CA PRO A 122 -14.30 -6.83 -5.67
C PRO A 122 -13.15 -5.82 -5.82
N LEU A 123 -12.28 -6.04 -6.82
CA LEU A 123 -11.14 -5.16 -7.09
C LEU A 123 -11.64 -3.87 -7.75
N ILE A 124 -11.31 -2.72 -7.16
CA ILE A 124 -11.47 -1.41 -7.81
C ILE A 124 -10.26 -1.14 -8.70
N GLY A 125 -9.06 -1.34 -8.16
CA GLY A 125 -7.82 -1.16 -8.92
C GLY A 125 -6.58 -1.54 -8.16
N ARG A 126 -5.49 -1.71 -8.92
CA ARG A 126 -4.12 -1.85 -8.41
C ARG A 126 -3.31 -0.73 -9.05
N PHE A 127 -2.66 0.07 -8.21
CA PHE A 127 -2.06 1.34 -8.61
C PHE A 127 -0.57 1.36 -8.33
N CYS A 128 0.19 1.83 -9.32
CA CYS A 128 1.62 2.04 -9.25
C CYS A 128 2.08 2.96 -10.40
N GLY A 129 3.36 3.27 -10.47
CA GLY A 129 3.95 4.21 -11.43
C GLY A 129 3.97 5.64 -10.91
N MET A 130 4.06 6.60 -11.84
CA MET A 130 4.17 8.03 -11.53
C MET A 130 2.94 8.85 -11.93
N THR A 131 1.88 8.19 -12.41
CA THR A 131 0.65 8.83 -12.89
C THR A 131 -0.48 8.53 -11.92
N LEU A 132 -1.27 9.55 -11.59
CA LEU A 132 -2.47 9.40 -10.77
C LEU A 132 -3.53 8.56 -11.50
N PRO A 133 -4.41 7.86 -10.78
CA PRO A 133 -5.56 7.20 -11.40
C PRO A 133 -6.40 8.18 -12.22
N GLU A 134 -6.70 7.85 -13.48
CA GLU A 134 -7.50 8.72 -14.38
C GLU A 134 -9.01 8.64 -14.09
N PHE A 135 -9.44 7.70 -13.25
CA PHE A 135 -10.83 7.45 -12.90
C PHE A 135 -11.09 7.66 -11.41
N GLU A 136 -12.35 7.96 -11.06
CA GLU A 136 -12.78 8.08 -9.67
C GLU A 136 -12.65 6.74 -8.94
N VAL A 137 -11.85 6.71 -7.86
CA VAL A 137 -11.70 5.52 -7.02
C VAL A 137 -12.79 5.54 -5.96
N ARG A 138 -13.84 4.76 -6.19
CA ARG A 138 -15.04 4.73 -5.36
C ARG A 138 -15.44 3.33 -4.93
N ALA A 139 -15.77 3.19 -3.65
CA ALA A 139 -16.33 1.97 -3.05
C ALA A 139 -17.77 2.21 -2.60
N THR A 140 -18.67 1.31 -2.98
CA THR A 140 -20.13 1.43 -2.75
C THR A 140 -20.65 0.51 -1.65
N SER A 141 -19.82 -0.42 -1.16
CA SER A 141 -20.17 -1.34 -0.08
C SER A 141 -20.17 -0.70 1.32
N GLY A 142 -19.72 0.55 1.43
CA GLY A 142 -19.45 1.22 2.70
C GLY A 142 -18.14 0.75 3.38
N TYR A 143 -17.35 -0.08 2.70
CA TYR A 143 -16.03 -0.50 3.16
C TYR A 143 -15.00 -0.36 2.05
N VAL A 144 -13.78 0.03 2.41
CA VAL A 144 -12.61 -0.05 1.52
C VAL A 144 -11.56 -0.92 2.16
N TYR A 145 -11.13 -1.94 1.45
CA TYR A 145 -9.94 -2.71 1.79
C TYR A 145 -8.76 -2.16 0.99
N LEU A 146 -7.73 -1.72 1.71
CA LEU A 146 -6.49 -1.19 1.16
C LEU A 146 -5.35 -2.13 1.51
N ARG A 147 -4.51 -2.44 0.52
CA ARG A 147 -3.27 -3.19 0.72
C ARG A 147 -2.12 -2.49 0.01
N PHE A 148 -1.11 -2.06 0.76
CA PHE A 148 0.13 -1.56 0.19
C PHE A 148 1.21 -2.62 0.31
N HIS A 149 1.81 -2.98 -0.82
CA HIS A 149 2.87 -3.95 -0.91
C HIS A 149 4.10 -3.33 -1.58
N SER A 150 5.28 -3.62 -1.04
CA SER A 150 6.55 -3.36 -1.71
C SER A 150 7.42 -4.60 -1.74
N ASP A 151 8.17 -4.77 -2.83
CA ASP A 151 9.23 -5.75 -2.93
C ASP A 151 10.52 -5.24 -2.24
N TYR A 152 11.66 -5.87 -2.49
CA TYR A 152 12.93 -5.53 -1.83
C TYR A 152 13.82 -4.57 -2.64
N LEU A 153 13.30 -3.95 -3.69
CA LEU A 153 14.02 -3.12 -4.64
C LEU A 153 13.27 -1.81 -4.92
N LEU A 154 14.02 -0.80 -5.36
CA LEU A 154 13.53 0.45 -5.95
C LEU A 154 12.36 1.16 -5.24
N GLU A 155 12.64 1.68 -4.05
CA GLU A 155 11.64 2.45 -3.30
C GLU A 155 11.53 3.90 -3.77
N TYR A 156 10.30 4.38 -3.82
CA TYR A 156 9.93 5.75 -4.17
C TYR A 156 9.22 6.43 -3.01
N VAL A 157 8.80 7.68 -3.22
CA VAL A 157 8.09 8.49 -2.21
C VAL A 157 6.74 7.88 -1.80
N GLY A 158 6.17 7.00 -2.63
CA GLY A 158 4.87 6.39 -2.37
C GLY A 158 3.72 7.34 -2.71
N PHE A 159 2.75 7.44 -1.81
CA PHE A 159 1.52 8.20 -2.05
C PHE A 159 0.97 8.82 -0.77
N HIS A 160 0.19 9.88 -0.96
CA HIS A 160 -0.73 10.43 0.02
C HIS A 160 -2.10 10.59 -0.64
N ALA A 161 -3.14 10.21 0.09
CA ALA A 161 -4.51 10.27 -0.37
C ALA A 161 -5.44 10.73 0.74
N GLU A 162 -6.48 11.43 0.33
CA GLU A 162 -7.60 11.84 1.15
C GLU A 162 -8.83 11.02 0.74
N TYR A 163 -9.79 10.86 1.64
CA TYR A 163 -11.05 10.23 1.33
C TYR A 163 -12.22 10.99 1.94
N GLU A 164 -13.38 10.84 1.32
CA GLU A 164 -14.61 11.41 1.82
C GLU A 164 -15.75 10.39 1.80
N PHE A 165 -16.72 10.64 2.67
CA PHE A 165 -17.96 9.88 2.70
C PHE A 165 -19.03 10.69 1.98
N VAL A 166 -19.50 10.17 0.85
CA VAL A 166 -20.60 10.76 0.08
C VAL A 166 -21.83 9.89 0.23
N ARG A 167 -23.00 10.49 0.48
CA ARG A 167 -24.22 9.69 0.58
C ARG A 167 -24.49 8.96 -0.75
N SER A 168 -24.76 7.66 -0.66
CA SER A 168 -24.97 6.80 -1.83
C SER A 168 -26.16 7.27 -2.69
N ASP A 169 -27.17 7.91 -2.10
CA ASP A 169 -28.36 8.42 -2.80
C ASP A 169 -28.14 9.77 -3.52
N LEU A 170 -27.12 10.53 -3.12
CA LEU A 170 -26.71 11.76 -3.81
C LEU A 170 -25.83 11.42 -5.01
N ALA A 171 -25.00 10.40 -4.88
CA ALA A 171 -24.05 10.02 -5.90
C ALA A 171 -24.67 9.24 -7.08
N LEU A 172 -25.92 8.76 -6.94
CA LEU A 172 -26.76 8.26 -8.05
C LEU A 172 -27.50 9.37 -8.82
N LYS A 173 -27.45 10.63 -8.36
CA LYS A 173 -28.08 11.76 -9.06
C LYS A 173 -27.10 12.53 -9.95
N GLN A 174 -25.81 12.18 -9.91
CA GLN A 174 -24.76 12.74 -10.76
C GLN A 174 -24.76 12.03 -12.13
N GLU A 175 -25.91 11.97 -12.79
CA GLU A 175 -25.98 11.52 -14.18
C GLU A 175 -25.23 12.55 -15.05
N PRO A 176 -24.33 12.12 -15.95
CA PRO A 176 -23.69 13.06 -16.85
C PRO A 176 -24.78 13.78 -17.66
N GLY A 177 -24.77 15.12 -17.64
CA GLY A 177 -25.85 15.95 -18.23
C GLY A 177 -26.16 15.72 -19.72
N TRP A 178 -25.37 14.90 -20.42
CA TRP A 178 -25.63 14.46 -21.78
C TRP A 178 -26.72 13.37 -21.89
N PHE A 179 -27.01 12.60 -20.84
CA PHE A 179 -28.12 11.62 -20.87
C PHE A 179 -29.51 12.29 -20.88
N LEU A 180 -29.67 13.44 -20.21
CA LEU A 180 -30.94 14.18 -20.19
C LEU A 180 -31.25 14.93 -21.51
N LEU A 181 -30.25 15.15 -22.36
CA LEU A 181 -30.46 15.70 -23.69
C LEU A 181 -31.07 14.66 -24.64
N TYR A 182 -30.79 13.36 -24.47
CA TYR A 182 -31.30 12.32 -25.37
C TYR A 182 -32.79 12.01 -25.17
N VAL A 183 -33.30 12.14 -23.94
CA VAL A 183 -34.70 11.83 -23.60
C VAL A 183 -35.66 12.99 -23.92
N ARG A 184 -35.15 14.18 -24.24
CA ARG A 184 -35.97 15.33 -24.68
C ARG A 184 -36.28 15.36 -26.18
N PHE A 185 -35.75 14.42 -26.97
CA PHE A 185 -35.93 14.36 -28.42
C PHE A 185 -36.50 13.04 -28.94
N THR A 186 -37.19 12.27 -28.09
CA THR A 186 -38.01 11.10 -28.51
C THR A 186 -39.45 11.27 -28.11
#